data_AF-A0A967BV31-F1
#
_entry.id   AF-A0A967BV31-F1
#
_cell.length_a   1.000
_cell.length_b   1.000
_cell.length_c   1.000
_cell.angle_alpha   90.00
_cell.angle_beta   90.00
_cell.angle_gamma   90.00
#
_symmetry.space_group_name_H-M   'P 1'
#
loop_
_entity.id
_entity.type
_entity.pdbx_description
1 polymer ?
#
loop_
_entity_poly.entity_id
_entity_poly.type
_entity_poly.pdbx_seq_one_letter_code
_entity_poly.pdbx_strand_id
1 'polypeptide(L)' 'VQARSLLCYWAVRELGLSVTSVATRLGLTQPAASRAVQRGERLVQKHNYSLDDRKSMKS' A
#
# COMPACT_ATOMS: atom_id res chain seq x y z
N VAL A 1 11.54 -4.86 3.46
CA VAL A 1 10.64 -5.51 2.47
C VAL A 1 9.79 -4.45 1.79
N GLN A 2 9.92 -4.28 0.47
CA GLN A 2 9.19 -3.28 -0.32
C GLN A 2 7.77 -3.74 -0.70
N ALA A 3 7.60 -5.01 -1.09
CA ALA A 3 6.30 -5.58 -1.48
C ALA A 3 5.22 -5.41 -0.41
N ARG A 4 5.56 -5.70 0.86
CA ARG A 4 4.63 -5.52 1.98
C ARG A 4 4.20 -4.06 2.17
N SER A 5 5.11 -3.11 1.96
CA SER A 5 4.79 -1.69 2.06
C SER A 5 3.82 -1.26 0.96
N LEU A 6 4.04 -1.73 -0.27
CA LEU A 6 3.14 -1.49 -1.40
C LEU A 6 1.76 -2.10 -1.15
N LEU A 7 1.69 -3.37 -0.72
CA LEU A 7 0.43 -4.03 -0.37
C LEU A 7 -0.35 -3.24 0.70
N CYS A 8 0.32 -2.82 1.78
CA CYS A 8 -0.33 -2.03 2.82
C CYS A 8 -0.88 -0.69 2.29
N TYR A 9 -0.09 0.02 1.48
CA TYR A 9 -0.51 1.29 0.88
C TYR A 9 -1.75 1.12 0.01
N TRP A 10 -1.71 0.15 -0.89
CA TRP A 10 -2.78 -0.18 -1.81
C TRP A 10 -4.05 -0.69 -1.12
N ALA A 11 -3.91 -1.54 -0.10
CA ALA A 11 -5.02 -2.00 0.71
C ALA A 11 -5.76 -0.85 1.40
N VAL A 12 -5.04 0.19 1.84
CA VAL A 12 -5.64 1.36 2.47
C VAL A 12 -6.21 2.34 1.44
N ARG A 13 -5.46 2.61 0.37
CA ARG A 13 -5.77 3.68 -0.59
C ARG A 13 -6.74 3.26 -1.68
N GLU A 14 -6.53 2.08 -2.27
CA GLU A 14 -7.34 1.60 -3.41
C GLU A 14 -8.49 0.71 -2.93
N LEU A 15 -8.26 -0.13 -1.90
CA LEU A 15 -9.29 -1.01 -1.35
C LEU A 15 -10.08 -0.39 -0.18
N GLY A 16 -9.73 0.83 0.24
CA GLY A 16 -10.44 1.57 1.30
C GLY A 16 -10.40 0.91 2.69
N LEU A 17 -9.49 -0.04 2.93
CA LEU A 17 -9.39 -0.71 4.22
C LEU A 17 -8.75 0.22 5.27
N SER A 18 -9.19 0.08 6.52
CA SER A 18 -8.53 0.77 7.63
C SER A 18 -7.14 0.18 7.91
N VAL A 19 -6.23 1.03 8.40
CA VAL A 19 -4.88 0.60 8.81
C VAL A 19 -4.94 -0.51 9.87
N THR A 20 -5.93 -0.48 10.76
CA THR A 20 -6.15 -1.52 11.78
C THR A 20 -6.58 -2.85 11.16
N SER A 21 -7.50 -2.83 10.19
CA SER A 21 -7.90 -4.05 9.47
C SER A 21 -6.73 -4.69 8.73
N VAL A 22 -5.91 -3.86 8.05
CA VAL A 22 -4.67 -4.31 7.40
C VAL A 22 -3.68 -4.86 8.42
N ALA A 23 -3.54 -4.23 9.59
CA ALA A 23 -2.67 -4.71 10.65
C ALA A 23 -3.09 -6.10 11.15
N THR A 24 -4.38 -6.29 11.47
CA THR A 24 -4.92 -7.57 11.92
C THR A 24 -4.73 -8.67 10.87
N ARG A 25 -5.06 -8.40 9.61
CA ARG A 25 -4.93 -9.39 8.52
C ARG A 25 -3.48 -9.81 8.23
N LEU A 26 -2.52 -8.91 8.49
CA LEU A 26 -1.11 -9.15 8.25
C LEU A 26 -0.33 -9.54 9.53
N GLY A 27 -1.01 -9.74 10.66
CA GLY A 27 -0.38 -10.07 11.94
C GLY A 27 0.56 -8.97 12.46
N LEU A 28 0.21 -7.71 12.23
CA LEU A 28 1.02 -6.54 12.58
C LEU A 28 0.40 -5.72 13.70
N THR A 29 1.25 -4.94 14.36
CA THR A 29 0.77 -3.84 15.19
C THR A 29 0.29 -2.68 14.30
N GLN A 30 -0.71 -1.92 14.76
CA GLN A 30 -1.22 -0.75 14.04
C GLN A 30 -0.11 0.27 13.68
N PRO A 31 0.86 0.60 14.56
CA PRO A 31 1.98 1.47 14.19
C PRO A 31 2.87 0.87 13.09
N ALA A 32 3.10 -0.45 13.11
CA ALA A 32 3.90 -1.12 12.09
C ALA A 32 3.20 -1.11 10.72
N ALA A 33 1.88 -1.30 10.69
CA ALA A 33 1.07 -1.17 9.49
C ALA A 33 1.07 0.28 8.96
N SER A 34 0.88 1.28 9.84
CA SER A 34 0.94 2.70 9.46
C SER A 34 2.29 3.08 8.82
N ARG A 35 3.40 2.66 9.43
CA ARG A 35 4.74 2.85 8.83
C ARG A 35 4.92 2.11 7.52
N ALA A 36 4.23 0.98 7.30
CA ALA A 36 4.31 0.24 6.04
C ALA A 36 3.56 0.98 4.92
N VAL A 37 2.37 1.53 5.21
CA VAL A 37 1.57 2.37 4.31
C VAL A 37 2.37 3.60 3.86
N GLN A 38 2.92 4.38 4.78
CA GLN A 38 3.71 5.57 4.44
C GLN A 38 4.94 5.25 3.58
N ARG A 39 5.59 4.10 3.85
CA ARG A 39 6.71 3.63 3.01
C ARG A 39 6.24 3.20 1.63
N GLY A 40 5.07 2.56 1.52
CA GLY A 40 4.46 2.16 0.26
C GLY A 40 4.12 3.36 -0.62
N GLU A 41 3.57 4.42 -0.01
CA GLU A 41 3.28 5.68 -0.69
C GLU A 41 4.54 6.29 -1.32
N ARG A 42 5.63 6.39 -0.55
CA ARG A 42 6.92 6.88 -1.07
C ARG A 42 7.48 5.99 -2.18
N LEU A 43 7.30 4.67 -2.09
CA LEU A 43 7.73 3.74 -3.14
C LEU A 43 6.94 3.92 -4.43
N VAL A 44 5.61 4.07 -4.34
CA VAL A 44 4.73 4.37 -5.48
C VAL A 44 5.15 5.68 -6.14
N GLN A 45 5.39 6.74 -5.35
CA GLN A 45 5.84 8.03 -5.87
C GLN A 45 7.23 7.96 -6.53
N LYS A 46 8.17 7.22 -5.93
CA LYS A 46 9.54 7.12 -6.45
C LYS A 46 9.64 6.29 -7.73
N HIS A 47 8.84 5.24 -7.85
CA HIS A 47 8.98 4.25 -8.93
C HIS A 47 7.80 4.25 -9.91
N ASN A 48 6.84 5.17 -9.74
CA ASN A 48 5.61 5.24 -10.54
C ASN A 48 4.84 3.89 -10.58
N TYR A 49 4.87 3.13 -9.49
CA TYR A 49 4.15 1.86 -9.42
C TYR A 49 2.63 2.09 -9.40
N SER A 50 1.93 1.52 -10.38
CA SER A 50 0.46 1.47 -10.40
C SER A 50 -0.02 0.07 -10.01
N LEU A 51 -1.08 -0.02 -9.21
CA LEU A 51 -1.79 -1.29 -9.00
C LEU A 51 -2.53 -1.76 -10.23
N ASP A 52 -3.05 -0.80 -10.99
CA ASP A 52 -3.91 -1.04 -12.12
C ASP A 52 -3.11 -0.76 -13.39
N ASP A 53 -2.81 -1.84 -14.11
CA ASP A 53 -2.09 -1.82 -15.39
C ASP A 53 -2.93 -1.14 -16.49
N ARG A 54 -4.27 -1.03 -16.32
CA ARG A 54 -5.14 -0.37 -17.31
C ARG A 54 -4.97 1.15 -17.35
N LYS A 55 -4.29 1.75 -16.37
CA LYS A 55 -3.90 3.17 -16.44
C LYS A 55 -2.78 3.43 -17.45
N SER A 56 -2.04 2.38 -17.85
CA SER A 56 -0.94 2.49 -18.84
C SER A 56 -1.42 2.50 -20.30
N MET A 57 -2.71 2.25 -20.56
CA MET A 57 -3.28 2.18 -21.91
C MET A 57 -4.28 3.32 -22.19
N LYS A 58 -4.01 4.51 -21.65
CA LYS A 58 -4.77 5.75 -21.95
C LYS A 58 -3.84 6.91 -22.28
N SER A 59 -2.74 6.64 -22.98
CA SER A 59 -1.87 7.67 -23.57
C SER A 59 -1.82 7.49 -25.08
#